data_AF-A0A483A4A7-F1
#
_entry.id   AF-A0A483A4A7-F1
#
_cell.length_a   1.000
_cell.length_b   1.000
_cell.length_c   1.000
_cell.angle_alpha   90.00
_cell.angle_beta   90.00
_cell.angle_gamma   90.00
#
_symmetry.space_group_name_H-M   'P 1'
#
loop_
_entity.id
_entity.type
_entity.pdbx_description
1 polymer ?
#
loop_
_entity_poly.entity_id
_entity_poly.type
_entity_poly.pdbx_seq_one_letter_code
_entity_poly.pdbx_strand_id
1 'polypeptide(L)'
;MNNISKKSKTQILRLRFLDQAHNFVTFGRENDKSIFWADIYNGNQGFVVYGHQKFNEVKITQYALGVDTGCVYGGKLSAAIFQDMGSEKFSIESVNADVR
;
A
#
# COMPACT_ATOMS: atom_id res chain seq x y z
N MET A 1 -11.13 -10.79 15.94
CA MET A 1 -10.12 -9.74 15.70
C MET A 1 -9.79 -9.10 17.04
N ASN A 2 -8.63 -9.41 17.61
CA ASN A 2 -8.24 -9.02 18.97
C ASN A 2 -8.20 -7.50 19.16
N ASN A 3 -8.30 -7.07 20.42
CA ASN A 3 -8.37 -5.67 20.85
C ASN A 3 -7.03 -4.93 20.57
N ILE A 4 -6.77 -4.58 19.31
CA ILE A 4 -5.57 -3.84 18.89
C ILE A 4 -5.57 -2.47 19.56
N SER A 5 -4.45 -2.11 20.20
CA SER A 5 -4.30 -0.81 20.86
C SER A 5 -4.52 0.36 19.90
N LYS A 6 -4.98 1.52 20.40
CA LYS A 6 -5.15 2.73 19.60
C LYS A 6 -3.84 3.14 18.89
N LYS A 7 -2.70 2.94 19.56
CA LYS A 7 -1.37 3.18 19.01
C LYS A 7 -1.07 2.26 17.82
N SER A 8 -1.34 0.97 17.96
CA SER A 8 -1.10 -0.01 16.90
C SER A 8 -1.98 0.23 15.68
N LYS A 9 -3.27 0.59 15.86
CA LYS A 9 -4.15 0.99 14.75
C LYS A 9 -3.58 2.19 13.97
N THR A 10 -3.08 3.18 14.71
CA THR A 10 -2.46 4.40 14.15
C THR A 10 -1.20 4.07 13.35
N GLN A 11 -0.39 3.11 13.82
CA GLN A 11 0.80 2.64 13.11
C GLN A 11 0.45 1.91 11.83
N ILE A 12 -0.56 1.02 11.84
CA ILE A 12 -1.01 0.31 10.64
C ILE A 12 -1.46 1.31 9.56
N LEU A 13 -2.27 2.31 9.94
CA LEU A 13 -2.76 3.34 9.00
C LEU A 13 -1.66 4.20 8.36
N ARG A 14 -0.48 4.28 8.99
CA ARG A 14 0.65 5.11 8.54
C ARG A 14 1.86 4.26 8.12
N LEU A 15 1.70 2.95 8.02
CA LEU A 15 2.79 2.05 7.74
C LEU A 15 3.26 2.26 6.31
N ARG A 16 4.56 2.53 6.16
CA ARG A 16 5.25 2.61 4.87
C ARG A 16 6.49 1.73 4.93
N PHE A 17 7.36 2.05 5.88
CA PHE A 17 8.66 1.41 6.03
C PHE A 17 8.82 0.69 7.37
N LEU A 18 9.60 -0.37 7.32
CA LEU A 18 10.07 -1.16 8.44
C LEU A 18 11.60 -1.07 8.53
N ASP A 19 12.15 -1.18 9.73
CA ASP A 19 13.58 -1.39 9.91
C ASP A 19 13.96 -2.87 9.69
N GLN A 20 15.26 -3.19 9.81
CA GLN A 20 15.76 -4.56 9.63
C GLN A 20 15.25 -5.55 10.71
N ALA A 21 14.72 -5.04 11.83
CA ALA A 21 14.09 -5.83 12.88
C ALA A 21 12.54 -5.85 12.74
N HIS A 22 12.02 -5.40 11.61
CA HIS A 22 10.60 -5.28 11.30
C HIS A 22 9.80 -4.34 12.22
N ASN A 23 10.44 -3.33 12.81
CA ASN A 23 9.75 -2.29 13.56
C ASN A 23 9.28 -1.16 12.65
N PHE A 24 8.17 -0.52 13.04
CA PHE A 24 7.62 0.66 12.35
C PHE A 24 8.64 1.81 12.30
N VAL A 25 8.93 2.30 11.10
CA VAL A 25 9.76 3.49 10.88
C VAL A 25 8.87 4.72 10.75
N THR A 26 9.17 5.75 11.55
CA THR A 26 8.43 7.02 11.50
C THR A 26 8.77 7.81 10.25
N PHE A 27 7.80 8.57 9.72
CA PHE A 27 8.00 9.47 8.58
C PHE A 27 9.25 10.35 8.74
N GLY A 28 10.10 10.38 7.71
CA GLY A 28 11.34 11.16 7.66
C GLY A 28 12.53 10.49 8.34
N ARG A 29 12.37 9.27 8.87
CA ARG A 29 13.47 8.48 9.48
C ARG A 29 13.87 7.26 8.67
N GLU A 30 13.22 7.03 7.54
CA GLU A 30 13.63 6.04 6.55
C GLU A 30 15.04 6.35 6.00
N ASN A 31 15.74 5.28 5.63
CA ASN A 31 17.08 5.28 5.05
C ASN A 31 17.21 4.12 4.06
N ASP A 32 18.37 3.95 3.45
CA ASP A 32 18.63 2.93 2.42
C ASP A 32 18.42 1.48 2.90
N LYS A 33 18.40 1.24 4.22
CA LYS A 33 18.14 -0.08 4.82
C LYS A 33 16.67 -0.29 5.19
N SER A 34 15.83 0.72 4.98
CA SER A 34 14.41 0.67 5.31
C SER A 34 13.67 -0.15 4.27
N ILE A 35 12.84 -1.07 4.74
CA ILE A 35 12.13 -2.03 3.91
C ILE A 35 10.69 -1.56 3.75
N PHE A 36 10.22 -1.43 2.51
CA PHE A 36 8.80 -1.14 2.29
C PHE A 36 7.96 -2.37 2.61
N TRP A 37 6.95 -2.24 3.48
CA TRP A 37 6.28 -3.40 4.08
C TRP A 37 5.69 -4.36 3.04
N ALA A 38 5.15 -3.82 1.94
CA ALA A 38 4.49 -4.61 0.90
C ALA A 38 5.47 -5.49 0.10
N ASP A 39 6.77 -5.18 0.12
CA ASP A 39 7.81 -5.94 -0.58
C ASP A 39 8.18 -7.24 0.15
N ILE A 40 7.91 -7.31 1.46
CA ILE A 40 8.17 -8.51 2.29
C ILE A 40 6.89 -9.14 2.84
N TYR A 41 5.73 -8.60 2.49
CA TYR A 41 4.45 -9.13 2.93
C TYR A 41 4.21 -10.53 2.33
N ASN A 42 3.83 -11.48 3.17
CA ASN A 42 3.74 -12.91 2.81
C ASN A 42 2.31 -13.41 2.58
N GLY A 43 1.31 -12.53 2.52
CA GLY A 43 -0.08 -12.91 2.24
C GLY A 43 -0.82 -13.59 3.40
N ASN A 44 -0.24 -13.63 4.61
CA ASN A 44 -0.84 -14.33 5.75
C ASN A 44 -2.19 -13.76 6.24
N GLN A 45 -2.62 -12.59 5.75
CA GLN A 45 -3.94 -11.98 6.00
C GLN A 45 -4.76 -11.84 4.70
N GLY A 46 -4.37 -12.57 3.65
CA GLY A 46 -4.95 -12.47 2.32
C GLY A 46 -4.25 -11.43 1.44
N PHE A 47 -4.89 -11.10 0.33
CA PHE A 47 -4.38 -10.13 -0.64
C PHE A 47 -4.74 -8.70 -0.23
N VAL A 48 -3.76 -7.81 -0.11
CA VAL A 48 -3.98 -6.47 0.44
C VAL A 48 -3.98 -5.40 -0.65
N VAL A 49 -5.09 -4.68 -0.81
CA VAL A 49 -5.14 -3.44 -1.59
C VAL A 49 -4.98 -2.25 -0.64
N TYR A 50 -4.03 -1.37 -0.92
CA TYR A 50 -3.67 -0.26 -0.03
C TYR A 50 -3.39 1.05 -0.80
N GLY A 51 -3.31 2.14 -0.05
CA GLY A 51 -2.91 3.47 -0.54
C GLY A 51 -1.89 4.11 0.40
N HIS A 52 -2.01 5.42 0.66
CA HIS A 52 -1.18 6.21 1.58
C HIS A 52 0.23 6.54 1.08
N GLN A 53 0.97 5.56 0.54
CA GLN A 53 2.22 5.83 -0.16
C GLN A 53 1.92 6.09 -1.64
N LYS A 54 2.26 7.29 -2.12
CA LYS A 54 2.14 7.67 -3.52
C LYS A 54 3.16 6.93 -4.39
N PHE A 55 2.71 6.39 -5.52
CA PHE A 55 3.54 5.86 -6.60
C PHE A 55 3.22 6.56 -7.92
N ASN A 56 4.08 6.44 -8.92
CA ASN A 56 3.81 6.98 -10.26
C ASN A 56 2.81 6.08 -11.03
N GLU A 57 2.86 4.77 -10.79
CA GLU A 57 1.94 3.76 -11.31
C GLU A 57 1.57 2.81 -10.17
N VAL A 58 0.54 1.99 -10.35
CA VAL A 58 0.14 1.00 -9.33
C VAL A 58 1.32 0.10 -8.98
N LYS A 59 1.65 0.03 -7.67
CA LYS A 59 2.70 -0.86 -7.18
C LYS A 59 2.14 -2.27 -7.01
N ILE A 60 2.70 -3.22 -7.76
CA ILE A 60 2.32 -4.63 -7.70
C ILE A 60 3.40 -5.39 -6.94
N THR A 61 2.99 -6.13 -5.90
CA THR A 61 3.81 -7.16 -5.25
C THR A 61 3.05 -8.48 -5.24
N GLN A 62 3.69 -9.56 -4.80
CA GLN A 62 3.10 -10.91 -4.85
C GLN A 62 1.73 -11.01 -4.16
N TYR A 63 1.53 -10.28 -3.06
CA TYR A 63 0.33 -10.36 -2.23
C TYR A 63 -0.31 -9.00 -1.92
N ALA A 64 0.08 -7.93 -2.63
CA ALA A 64 -0.47 -6.60 -2.39
C ALA A 64 -0.47 -5.67 -3.63
N LEU A 65 -1.40 -4.72 -3.64
CA LEU A 65 -1.54 -3.66 -4.64
C LEU A 65 -1.58 -2.27 -3.99
N GLY A 66 -0.62 -1.43 -4.34
CA GLY A 66 -0.61 -0.01 -3.97
C GLY A 66 -1.26 0.83 -5.05
N VAL A 67 -2.52 1.24 -4.84
CA VAL A 67 -3.33 1.97 -5.84
C VAL A 67 -3.29 3.49 -5.70
N ASP A 68 -2.55 4.02 -4.71
CA ASP A 68 -2.35 5.46 -4.56
C ASP A 68 -1.33 5.96 -5.58
N THR A 69 -1.85 6.38 -6.73
CA THR A 69 -1.10 6.97 -7.84
C THR A 69 -1.14 8.50 -7.84
N GLY A 70 -1.48 9.10 -6.69
CA GLY A 70 -1.31 10.53 -6.48
C GLY A 70 -2.24 11.45 -7.27
N CYS A 71 -3.50 11.05 -7.48
CA CYS A 71 -4.52 11.82 -8.21
C CYS A 71 -4.51 13.31 -7.85
N VAL A 72 -4.60 13.64 -6.55
CA VAL A 72 -4.65 15.03 -6.06
C VAL A 72 -3.38 15.84 -6.35
N TYR A 73 -2.29 15.17 -6.71
CA TYR A 73 -1.01 15.77 -7.06
C TYR A 73 -0.76 15.80 -8.58
N GLY A 74 -1.80 15.59 -9.39
CA GLY A 74 -1.70 15.52 -10.85
C GLY A 74 -1.22 14.19 -11.41
N GLY A 75 -1.24 13.13 -10.60
CA GLY A 75 -1.02 11.77 -11.05
C GLY A 75 -2.29 11.16 -11.64
N LYS A 76 -2.64 9.97 -11.17
CA LYS A 76 -3.82 9.22 -11.64
C LYS A 76 -4.75 8.87 -10.49
N LEU A 77 -6.01 8.60 -10.81
CA LEU A 77 -6.90 7.81 -9.97
C LEU A 77 -6.91 6.38 -10.51
N SER A 78 -6.43 5.43 -9.70
CA SER A 78 -6.30 4.03 -10.09
C SER A 78 -7.28 3.14 -9.33
N ALA A 79 -7.79 2.11 -10.02
CA ALA A 79 -8.68 1.10 -9.46
C ALA A 79 -8.15 -0.30 -9.78
N ALA A 80 -8.28 -1.22 -8.81
CA ALA A 80 -8.08 -2.65 -9.01
C ALA A 80 -9.46 -3.32 -9.14
N ILE A 81 -9.64 -4.09 -10.21
CA ILE A 81 -10.90 -4.78 -10.51
C ILE A 81 -10.67 -6.27 -10.35
N PHE A 82 -11.38 -6.88 -9.40
CA PHE A 82 -11.33 -8.32 -9.15
C PHE A 82 -12.52 -8.98 -9.87
N GLN A 83 -12.26 -10.04 -10.62
CA GLN A 83 -13.30 -10.75 -11.39
C GLN A 83 -14.28 -11.48 -10.47
N ASP A 84 -13.77 -12.10 -9.41
CA ASP A 84 -14.53 -12.87 -8.43
C ASP A 84 -13.99 -12.64 -7.02
N MET A 85 -14.85 -12.79 -6.00
CA MET A 85 -14.40 -12.78 -4.61
C MET A 85 -13.45 -13.96 -4.35
N GLY A 86 -12.22 -13.65 -3.92
CA GLY A 86 -11.18 -14.65 -3.63
C GLY A 86 -10.27 -15.01 -4.80
N SER A 87 -10.48 -14.43 -5.98
CA SER A 87 -9.55 -14.58 -7.11
C SER A 87 -8.34 -13.67 -6.96
N GLU A 88 -7.15 -14.21 -7.18
CA GLU A 88 -5.91 -13.42 -7.31
C GLU A 88 -5.77 -12.79 -8.70
N LYS A 89 -6.72 -13.04 -9.62
CA LYS A 89 -6.77 -12.38 -10.92
C LYS A 89 -7.44 -11.01 -10.78
N PHE A 90 -6.70 -9.98 -11.14
CA PHE A 90 -7.18 -8.61 -11.17
C PHE A 90 -6.77 -7.92 -12.48
N SER A 91 -7.51 -6.88 -12.86
CA SER A 91 -7.06 -5.87 -13.81
C SER A 91 -6.90 -4.51 -13.11
N ILE A 92 -6.14 -3.62 -13.73
CA ILE A 92 -5.91 -2.26 -13.23
C ILE A 92 -6.43 -1.28 -14.28
N GLU A 93 -7.29 -0.38 -13.86
CA GLU A 93 -7.74 0.76 -14.65
C GLU A 93 -7.22 2.05 -14.00
N SER A 94 -6.85 3.04 -14.80
CA SER A 94 -6.36 4.32 -14.29
C SER A 94 -6.74 5.47 -15.21
N VAL A 95 -7.18 6.57 -14.60
CA VAL A 95 -7.49 7.81 -15.31
C VAL A 95 -6.58 8.92 -14.81
N ASN A 96 -6.00 9.70 -15.73
CA ASN A 96 -5.18 10.85 -15.37
C ASN A 96 -6.05 11.89 -14.66
N ALA A 97 -5.50 12.54 -13.65
CA ALA A 97 -6.15 13.68 -13.03
C ALA A 97 -6.20 14.84 -14.04
N ASP A 98 -7.40 15.34 -14.32
CA ASP A 98 -7.58 16.63 -15.00
C ASP A 98 -7.28 17.75 -13.99
N VAL A 99 -6.00 18.09 -13.86
CA VAL A 99 -5.60 19.27 -13.11
C VAL A 99 -5.80 20.48 -14.01
N ARG A 100 -7.00 21.06 -13.94
CA ARG A 100 -7.31 22.38 -14.49
C ARG A 100 -6.62 23.48 -13.69
#